data_AF-A0A954ZE39-F1
#
_entry.id   AF-A0A954ZE39-F1
#
_cell.length_a   1.000
_cell.length_b   1.000
_cell.length_c   1.000
_cell.angle_alpha   90.00
_cell.angle_beta   90.00
_cell.angle_gamma   90.00
#
_symmetry.space_group_name_H-M   'P 1'
#
loop_
_entity.id
_entity.type
_entity.pdbx_description
1 polymer ?
#
loop_
_entity_poly.entity_id
_entity_poly.type
_entity_poly.pdbx_seq_one_letter_code
_entity_poly.pdbx_strand_id
1 'polypeptide(L)'
;MSISIADSQSSDAFAELMTQHQASLYAYLLSLTANSDIANDVLQETNVVLWREWRQYEPGTRFGAWARRIAHFQFMTFRQKQLRDRVFFDDDVVASLAVAGKQVDDHSDEHTDAQTTA
;
A
#
# COMPACT_ATOMS: atom_id res chain seq x y z
N MET A 1 11.55 30.10 17.80
CA MET A 1 10.34 29.87 16.99
C MET A 1 9.24 29.50 17.97
N SER A 2 8.42 30.47 18.38
CA SER A 2 7.42 30.27 19.46
C SER A 2 6.14 29.69 18.84
N ILE A 3 5.87 28.41 19.09
CA ILE A 3 4.55 27.81 18.81
C ILE A 3 3.56 28.50 19.76
N SER A 4 2.53 29.13 19.19
CA SER A 4 1.46 29.77 19.96
C SER A 4 0.64 28.71 20.69
N ILE A 5 0.31 28.92 21.97
CA ILE A 5 -0.51 28.01 22.79
C ILE A 5 -1.90 27.73 22.18
N ALA A 6 -2.41 28.65 21.35
CA ALA A 6 -3.67 28.46 20.61
C ALA A 6 -3.53 27.46 19.45
N ASP A 7 -2.35 27.40 18.83
CA ASP A 7 -2.04 26.51 17.72
C ASP A 7 -1.90 25.06 18.21
N SER A 8 -1.25 24.86 19.36
CA SER A 8 -1.12 23.54 19.99
C SER A 8 -2.46 22.96 20.43
N GLN A 9 -3.34 23.78 21.04
CA GLN A 9 -4.69 23.33 21.42
C GLN A 9 -5.53 22.93 20.20
N SER A 10 -5.40 23.65 19.09
CA SER A 10 -6.12 23.35 17.86
C SER A 10 -5.61 22.06 17.21
N SER A 11 -4.29 21.81 17.25
CA SER A 11 -3.72 20.56 16.74
C SER A 11 -4.06 19.35 17.61
N ASP A 12 -4.16 19.52 18.93
CA ASP A 12 -4.55 18.46 19.85
C ASP A 12 -6.02 18.06 19.64
N ALA A 13 -6.92 19.05 19.51
CA ALA A 13 -8.31 18.80 19.20
C ALA A 13 -8.49 18.09 17.84
N PHE A 14 -7.64 18.42 16.86
CA PHE A 14 -7.62 17.71 15.58
C PHE A 14 -7.12 16.27 15.71
N ALA A 15 -6.10 16.01 16.53
CA ALA A 15 -5.61 14.66 16.79
C ALA A 15 -6.67 13.78 17.46
N GLU A 16 -7.44 14.33 18.40
CA GLU A 16 -8.58 13.64 19.01
C GLU A 16 -9.65 13.30 17.96
N LEU A 17 -10.01 14.26 17.11
CA LEU A 17 -10.97 14.05 16.02
C LEU A 17 -10.50 12.99 15.04
N MET A 18 -9.21 12.99 14.65
CA MET A 18 -8.62 11.93 13.83
C MET A 18 -8.75 10.55 14.49
N THR A 19 -8.48 10.48 15.79
CA THR A 19 -8.52 9.24 16.58
C THR A 19 -9.93 8.66 16.62
N GLN A 20 -10.94 9.50 16.82
CA GLN A 20 -12.36 9.09 16.82
C GLN A 20 -12.81 8.45 15.50
N HIS A 21 -12.16 8.82 14.39
CA HIS A 21 -12.52 8.32 13.05
C HIS A 21 -11.63 7.16 12.56
N GLN A 22 -10.60 6.74 13.31
CA GLN A 22 -9.67 5.69 12.88
C GLN A 22 -10.37 4.37 12.54
N ALA A 23 -11.24 3.88 13.43
CA ALA A 23 -11.93 2.61 13.20
C ALA A 23 -12.82 2.63 11.95
N SER A 24 -13.51 3.75 11.71
CA SER A 24 -14.35 3.92 10.51
C SER A 24 -13.52 4.02 9.23
N LEU A 25 -12.36 4.69 9.27
CA LEU A 25 -11.46 4.80 8.11
C LEU A 25 -10.81 3.46 7.81
N TYR A 26 -10.37 2.74 8.85
CA TYR A 26 -9.82 1.39 8.73
C TYR A 26 -10.84 0.44 8.10
N ALA A 27 -12.07 0.39 8.61
CA ALA A 27 -13.13 -0.48 8.07
C ALA A 27 -13.43 -0.16 6.60
N TYR A 28 -13.45 1.12 6.23
CA TYR A 28 -13.60 1.55 4.85
C TYR A 28 -12.43 1.05 3.97
N LEU A 29 -11.19 1.27 4.38
CA LEU A 29 -10.01 0.82 3.62
C LEU A 29 -9.94 -0.70 3.52
N LEU A 30 -10.24 -1.41 4.60
CA LEU A 30 -10.30 -2.88 4.62
C LEU A 30 -11.32 -3.42 3.61
N SER A 31 -12.47 -2.75 3.46
CA SER A 31 -13.47 -3.11 2.46
C SER A 31 -12.99 -2.94 1.00
N LEU A 32 -12.01 -2.06 0.78
CA LEU A 32 -11.44 -1.80 -0.55
C LEU A 32 -10.24 -2.71 -0.85
N THR A 33 -9.44 -3.03 0.16
CA THR A 33 -8.19 -3.79 0.00
C THR A 33 -8.38 -5.29 0.17
N ALA A 34 -9.39 -5.71 0.93
CA ALA A 34 -9.57 -7.10 1.41
C ALA A 34 -8.31 -7.71 2.05
N ASN A 35 -7.40 -6.85 2.53
CA ASN A 35 -6.12 -7.23 3.12
C ASN A 35 -5.81 -6.23 4.25
N SER A 36 -5.62 -6.77 5.46
CA SER A 36 -5.42 -5.98 6.69
C SER A 36 -4.12 -5.18 6.68
N ASP A 37 -3.05 -5.75 6.14
CA ASP A 37 -1.73 -5.12 6.13
C ASP A 37 -1.72 -3.94 5.17
N ILE A 38 -2.24 -4.15 3.97
CA ILE A 38 -2.44 -3.08 2.98
C ILE A 38 -3.37 -2.00 3.53
N ALA A 39 -4.46 -2.38 4.21
CA ALA A 39 -5.37 -1.41 4.80
C ALA A 39 -4.67 -0.52 5.84
N ASN A 40 -3.81 -1.11 6.66
CA ASN A 40 -3.01 -0.39 7.65
C ASN A 40 -2.01 0.56 6.98
N ASP A 41 -1.30 0.11 5.95
CA ASP A 41 -0.33 0.95 5.23
C ASP A 41 -1.01 2.18 4.61
N VAL A 42 -2.14 1.97 3.92
CA VAL A 42 -2.91 3.08 3.32
C VAL A 42 -3.49 3.99 4.40
N LEU A 43 -3.90 3.45 5.55
CA LEU A 43 -4.39 4.25 6.68
C LEU A 43 -3.28 5.14 7.26
N GLN A 44 -2.05 4.64 7.38
CA GLN A 44 -0.91 5.42 7.85
C GLN A 44 -0.62 6.60 6.90
N GLU A 45 -0.53 6.35 5.60
CA GLU A 45 -0.36 7.41 4.59
C GLU A 45 -1.50 8.44 4.62
N THR A 46 -2.72 7.95 4.85
CA THR A 46 -3.90 8.82 5.03
C THR A 46 -3.73 9.72 6.25
N ASN A 47 -3.29 9.18 7.38
CA ASN A 47 -3.06 9.94 8.62
C ASN A 47 -1.97 11.01 8.44
N VAL A 48 -0.89 10.70 7.70
CA VAL A 48 0.15 11.67 7.37
C VAL A 48 -0.41 12.85 6.57
N VAL A 49 -1.25 12.59 5.57
CA VAL A 49 -1.87 13.66 4.78
C VAL A 49 -2.90 14.43 5.59
N LEU A 50 -3.74 13.77 6.38
CA LEU A 50 -4.67 14.44 7.29
C LEU A 50 -3.95 15.41 8.22
N TRP A 51 -2.83 14.98 8.81
CA TRP A 51 -2.04 15.82 9.69
C TRP A 51 -1.36 16.98 8.95
N ARG A 52 -0.86 16.77 7.72
CA ARG A 52 -0.26 17.87 6.92
C ARG A 52 -1.29 18.93 6.54
N GLU A 53 -2.49 18.49 6.20
CA GLU A 53 -3.57 19.35 5.71
C GLU A 53 -4.48 19.85 6.85
N TRP A 54 -4.13 19.61 8.12
CA TRP A 54 -5.01 19.88 9.27
C TRP A 54 -5.43 21.35 9.37
N ARG A 55 -4.57 22.29 8.98
CA ARG A 55 -4.86 23.73 8.97
C ARG A 55 -5.89 24.13 7.92
N GLN A 56 -6.12 23.28 6.91
CA GLN A 56 -7.13 23.51 5.88
C GLN A 56 -8.50 22.95 6.27
N TYR A 57 -8.55 22.16 7.34
CA TYR A 57 -9.81 21.66 7.86
C TYR A 57 -10.54 22.77 8.61
N GLU A 58 -11.74 23.11 8.13
CA GLU A 58 -12.63 24.05 8.80
C GLU A 58 -13.46 23.31 9.86
N PRO A 59 -13.30 23.64 11.16
CA PRO A 59 -14.11 23.06 12.23
C PRO A 59 -15.62 23.26 11.99
N GLY A 60 -16.42 22.24 12.28
CA GLY A 60 -17.88 22.26 12.03
C GLY A 60 -18.29 21.70 10.66
N THR A 61 -17.33 21.37 9.79
CA THR A 61 -17.59 20.57 8.58
C THR A 61 -17.59 19.06 8.88
N ARG A 62 -18.03 18.24 7.92
CA ARG A 62 -18.12 16.77 8.09
C ARG A 62 -16.73 16.12 7.95
N PHE A 63 -15.94 16.12 9.02
CA PHE A 63 -14.60 15.50 9.07
C PHE A 63 -14.57 14.10 8.44
N GLY A 64 -15.49 13.21 8.82
CA GLY A 64 -15.50 11.84 8.31
C GLY A 64 -15.67 11.72 6.79
N ALA A 65 -16.30 12.70 6.13
CA ALA A 65 -16.42 12.73 4.67
C ALA A 65 -15.12 13.22 4.03
N TRP A 66 -14.51 14.27 4.61
CA TRP A 66 -13.22 14.80 4.18
C TRP A 66 -12.11 13.75 4.33
N ALA A 67 -12.03 13.08 5.48
CA ALA A 67 -11.05 12.04 5.73
C ALA A 67 -11.22 10.83 4.82
N ARG A 68 -12.46 10.41 4.53
CA ARG A 68 -12.72 9.35 3.55
C ARG A 68 -12.29 9.74 2.13
N ARG A 69 -12.43 11.02 1.74
CA ARG A 69 -11.94 11.52 0.45
C ARG A 69 -10.43 11.35 0.34
N ILE A 70 -9.69 11.75 1.38
CA ILE A 70 -8.24 11.60 1.43
C ILE A 70 -7.85 10.11 1.40
N ALA A 71 -8.50 9.27 2.21
CA ALA A 71 -8.26 7.83 2.23
C ALA A 71 -8.46 7.17 0.86
N HIS A 72 -9.50 7.58 0.13
CA HIS A 72 -9.76 7.09 -1.21
C HIS A 72 -8.63 7.46 -2.19
N PHE A 73 -8.12 8.70 -2.13
CA PHE A 73 -6.98 9.09 -2.96
C PHE A 73 -5.71 8.30 -2.63
N GLN A 74 -5.42 8.08 -1.34
CA GLN A 74 -4.27 7.26 -0.95
C GLN A 74 -4.38 5.82 -1.45
N PHE A 75 -5.58 5.23 -1.36
CA PHE A 75 -5.84 3.91 -1.93
C PHE A 75 -5.61 3.88 -3.45
N MET A 76 -6.07 4.89 -4.18
CA MET A 76 -5.84 4.97 -5.64
C MET A 76 -4.35 5.08 -5.98
N THR A 77 -3.59 5.89 -5.24
CA THR A 77 -2.13 5.99 -5.38
C THR A 77 -1.45 4.66 -5.09
N PHE A 78 -1.86 3.96 -4.03
CA PHE A 78 -1.37 2.63 -3.71
C PHE A 78 -1.65 1.63 -4.84
N ARG A 79 -2.88 1.59 -5.38
CA ARG A 79 -3.22 0.73 -6.52
C ARG A 79 -2.36 1.02 -7.74
N GLN A 80 -2.14 2.29 -8.06
CA GLN A 80 -1.31 2.67 -9.20
C GLN A 80 0.14 2.20 -9.03
N LYS A 81 0.71 2.29 -7.82
CA LYS A 81 2.04 1.76 -7.51
C LYS A 81 2.07 0.23 -7.69
N GLN A 82 1.11 -0.49 -7.12
CA GLN A 82 1.02 -1.95 -7.27
C GLN A 82 0.94 -2.41 -8.73
N LEU A 83 0.12 -1.75 -9.56
CA LEU A 83 0.02 -2.08 -10.98
C LEU A 83 1.37 -1.89 -11.69
N ARG A 84 2.06 -0.78 -11.40
CA ARG A 84 3.37 -0.50 -12.01
C ARG A 84 4.41 -1.52 -11.59
N ASP A 85 4.47 -1.86 -10.30
CA ASP A 85 5.44 -2.82 -9.78
C ASP A 85 5.22 -4.21 -10.41
N ARG A 86 3.96 -4.63 -10.57
CA ARG A 86 3.62 -5.88 -11.26
C ARG A 86 4.07 -5.90 -12.72
N VAL A 87 3.90 -4.80 -13.46
CA VAL A 87 4.34 -4.68 -14.86
C VAL A 87 5.87 -4.82 -14.98
N PHE A 88 6.64 -4.31 -14.01
CA PHE A 88 8.10 -4.50 -14.00
C PHE A 88 8.51 -5.96 -13.78
N PHE A 89 7.77 -6.72 -12.98
CA PHE A 89 8.05 -8.14 -12.76
C PHE A 89 7.66 -9.01 -13.97
N ASP A 90 6.64 -8.62 -14.75
CA ASP A 90 6.11 -9.47 -15.83
C ASP A 90 7.06 -9.67 -17.02
N ASP A 91 8.00 -8.75 -17.29
CA ASP A 91 8.90 -8.89 -18.45
C ASP A 91 10.29 -9.41 -18.04
N ASP A 92 10.95 -8.75 -17.09
CA ASP A 92 12.34 -9.08 -16.74
C ASP A 92 12.47 -10.35 -15.88
N VAL A 93 11.54 -10.58 -14.96
CA VAL A 93 11.58 -11.75 -14.06
C VAL A 93 11.02 -13.00 -14.72
N VAL A 94 9.98 -12.87 -15.56
CA VAL A 94 9.47 -14.00 -16.36
C VAL A 94 10.53 -14.46 -17.37
N ALA A 95 11.22 -13.53 -18.03
CA ALA A 95 12.34 -13.88 -18.91
C ALA A 95 13.47 -14.59 -18.16
N SER A 96 13.83 -14.10 -16.98
CA SER A 96 14.89 -14.70 -16.16
C SER A 96 14.53 -16.08 -15.59
N LEU A 97 13.28 -16.29 -15.16
CA LEU A 97 12.78 -17.60 -14.74
C LEU A 97 12.70 -18.59 -15.92
N ALA A 98 12.29 -18.13 -17.10
CA ALA A 98 12.24 -18.95 -18.31
C ALA A 98 13.63 -19.46 -18.73
N VAL A 99 14.66 -18.61 -18.59
CA VAL A 99 16.06 -19.01 -18.81
C VAL A 99 16.54 -20.01 -17.76
N ALA A 100 16.24 -19.79 -16.48
CA ALA A 100 16.63 -20.68 -15.40
C ALA A 100 15.97 -22.07 -15.49
N GLY A 101 14.70 -22.15 -15.90
CA GLY A 101 14.01 -23.42 -16.12
C GLY A 101 14.60 -24.24 -17.27
N LYS A 102 15.09 -23.58 -18.32
CA LYS A 102 15.68 -24.25 -19.48
C LYS A 102 17.02 -24.94 -19.19
N GLN A 103 17.77 -24.46 -18.18
CA GLN A 103 19.03 -25.09 -17.77
C GLN A 103 18.86 -26.35 -16.93
N VAL A 104 17.67 -26.60 -16.39
CA VAL A 104 17.37 -27.82 -15.61
C VAL A 104 16.96 -28.98 -16.52
N ASP A 105 16.28 -28.69 -17.65
CA ASP A 105 15.90 -29.72 -18.64
C ASP A 105 17.09 -30.20 -19.48
N ASP A 106 18.04 -29.32 -19.81
CA ASP A 106 19.18 -29.64 -20.70
C ASP A 106 20.22 -30.58 -20.03
N HIS A 107 20.13 -30.80 -18.72
CA HIS A 107 21.07 -31.66 -17.97
C HIS A 107 20.56 -33.10 -17.77
N SER A 108 19.37 -33.46 -18.29
CA SER A 108 18.74 -34.77 -18.08
C SER A 108 18.94 -35.78 -19.23
N ASP A 109 19.57 -35.40 -20.34
CA ASP A 109 19.67 -36.25 -21.55
C ASP A 109 21.00 -37.02 -21.71
N GLU A 110 21.89 -37.06 -20.70
CA GLU A 110 23.23 -37.68 -20.85
C GLU A 110 23.42 -39.06 -20.17
N HIS A 111 22.35 -39.74 -19.76
CA HIS A 111 22.46 -41.08 -19.14
C HIS A 111 21.47 -42.14 -19.65
N THR A 112 21.35 -42.31 -20.97
CA THR A 112 20.78 -43.57 -21.52
C THR A 112 21.49 -44.00 -22.79
N ASP A 113 22.73 -44.49 -22.69
CA ASP A 113 23.29 -45.41 -23.70
C ASP A 113 24.58 -46.07 -23.18
N ALA A 114 24.45 -47.06 -22.30
CA ALA A 114 25.53 -48.01 -22.02
C ALA A 114 25.02 -49.31 -21.36
N GLN A 115 24.04 -49.99 -21.97
CA GLN A 115 23.78 -51.40 -21.64
C GLN A 115 23.02 -52.12 -22.76
N THR A 116 23.70 -52.37 -23.87
CA THR A 116 23.42 -53.49 -24.77
C THR A 116 24.70 -53.81 -25.52
N THR A 117 25.39 -54.88 -25.12
CA THR A 117 26.01 -55.85 -26.04
C THR A 117 26.46 -57.07 -25.23
N ALA A 118 25.94 -58.21 -25.69
CA ALA A 118 26.25 -59.62 -25.46
C ALA A 118 27.58 -60.00 -24.80
#